data_AF-A0A4R4LL23-F1
#
_entry.id   AF-A0A4R4LL23-F1
#
_cell.length_a   1.000
_cell.length_b   1.000
_cell.length_c   1.000
_cell.angle_alpha   90.00
_cell.angle_beta   90.00
_cell.angle_gamma   90.00
#
_symmetry.space_group_name_H-M   'P 1'
#
loop_
_entity.id
_entity.type
_entity.pdbx_description
1 polymer ?
#
loop_
_entity_poly.entity_id
_entity_poly.type
_entity_poly.pdbx_seq_one_letter_code
_entity_poly.pdbx_strand_id
1 'polypeptide(L)'
;MRHFDHIDAARRKHLFYRHPRPFDRHDDPAVLGVALGATLYSPATRPVLADDIERAALRGVMSMVVCLEDAIADDEVAAGESNLVAQLRALHGRAATAAGDVPLLFVRVRDPRQIGDLIGRLGDAAALISGFVLPKFTAATGGAFLDALEDAAARTGQRLLAMPVIESPEAVYAESRTEMLNDVARLLAKHRRRILAVRIGATDMSAAYGLRRPPDLTIYDIRPVAGVICDVVNILGRADGTGYVVTGPVWEYFSAGERMFKPQLRQSPFDAQRAAPLRQRLITSDLDGLIREVHLDKANGLIGKTVIHPSHVAAVHALSVVTHEEYCDAADILGVSGGGAMASSYANKMNEAKPHRAWAQRLMLRARVFGVAAEGVTFVELLEAAGSR
;
A
#
# COMPACT_ATOMS: atom_id res chain seq x y z
N MET A 1 -16.15 0.64 4.22
CA MET A 1 -15.02 -0.18 4.73
C MET A 1 -14.35 0.46 5.93
N ARG A 2 -13.70 -0.33 6.80
CA ARG A 2 -12.80 0.16 7.86
C ARG A 2 -11.72 -0.88 8.17
N HIS A 3 -10.47 -0.44 8.33
CA HIS A 3 -9.38 -1.33 8.73
C HIS A 3 -9.68 -2.04 10.05
N PHE A 4 -9.28 -3.31 10.14
CA PHE A 4 -9.52 -4.20 11.28
C PHE A 4 -10.99 -4.59 11.53
N ASP A 5 -11.93 -4.31 10.62
CA ASP A 5 -13.33 -4.75 10.78
C ASP A 5 -13.51 -6.28 10.85
N HIS A 6 -12.55 -7.05 10.33
CA HIS A 6 -12.54 -8.51 10.43
C HIS A 6 -12.22 -9.02 11.85
N ILE A 7 -11.71 -8.17 12.73
CA ILE A 7 -11.50 -8.47 14.16
C ILE A 7 -12.80 -8.24 14.92
N ASP A 8 -13.13 -9.14 15.86
CA ASP A 8 -14.31 -9.01 16.70
C ASP A 8 -14.32 -7.68 17.50
N ALA A 9 -15.52 -7.17 17.78
CA ALA A 9 -15.68 -5.85 18.38
C ALA A 9 -15.10 -5.76 19.81
N ALA A 10 -15.17 -6.84 20.58
CA ALA A 10 -14.67 -6.88 21.96
C ALA A 10 -13.14 -6.78 21.98
N ARG A 11 -12.46 -7.57 21.14
CA ARG A 11 -11.00 -7.51 20.98
C ARG A 11 -10.55 -6.16 20.44
N ARG A 12 -11.27 -5.58 19.47
CA ARG A 12 -10.97 -4.22 18.99
C ARG A 12 -11.08 -3.16 20.07
N LYS A 13 -12.08 -3.24 20.96
CA LYS A 13 -12.24 -2.29 22.07
C LYS A 13 -11.05 -2.30 23.02
N HIS A 14 -10.41 -3.47 23.19
CA HIS A 14 -9.19 -3.59 23.97
C HIS A 14 -7.96 -3.05 23.23
N LEU A 15 -7.86 -3.33 21.92
CA LEU A 15 -6.67 -2.99 21.13
C LEU A 15 -6.51 -1.49 20.82
N PHE A 16 -7.60 -0.73 20.75
CA PHE A 16 -7.57 0.63 20.23
C PHE A 16 -8.04 1.67 21.26
N TYR A 17 -7.18 2.65 21.57
CA TYR A 17 -7.57 3.89 22.24
C TYR A 17 -8.47 4.74 21.33
N ARG A 18 -8.13 4.82 20.04
CA ARG A 18 -9.01 5.37 19.00
C ARG A 18 -9.19 4.36 17.88
N HIS A 19 -10.43 3.96 17.66
CA HIS A 19 -10.74 3.05 16.57
C HIS A 19 -10.40 3.67 15.20
N PRO A 20 -9.95 2.85 14.23
CA PRO A 20 -9.92 3.23 12.82
C PRO A 20 -11.26 3.86 12.40
N ARG A 21 -11.24 4.89 11.56
CA ARG A 21 -12.46 5.49 11.00
C ARG A 21 -12.84 4.78 9.69
N PRO A 22 -14.15 4.66 9.39
CA PRO A 22 -14.57 4.16 8.09
C PRO A 22 -14.13 5.09 6.96
N PHE A 23 -13.96 4.50 5.79
CA PHE A 23 -13.71 5.19 4.53
C PHE A 23 -14.43 4.48 3.37
N ASP A 24 -14.64 5.20 2.28
CA ASP A 24 -15.19 4.68 1.03
C ASP A 24 -14.43 5.23 -0.19
N ARG A 25 -14.68 4.65 -1.37
CA ARG A 25 -13.99 5.00 -2.63
C ARG A 25 -14.13 6.47 -3.07
N HIS A 26 -15.03 7.23 -2.46
CA HIS A 26 -15.28 8.65 -2.75
C HIS A 26 -14.60 9.59 -1.74
N ASP A 27 -13.92 9.08 -0.72
CA ASP A 27 -13.10 9.89 0.19
C ASP A 27 -11.96 10.64 -0.53
N ASP A 28 -11.38 11.61 0.17
CA ASP A 28 -10.24 12.39 -0.30
C ASP A 28 -9.06 11.47 -0.71
N PRO A 29 -8.38 11.72 -1.86
CA PRO A 29 -7.24 10.91 -2.29
C PRO A 29 -6.14 10.75 -1.22
N ALA A 30 -5.90 11.75 -0.39
CA ALA A 30 -4.90 11.65 0.68
C ALA A 30 -5.31 10.61 1.73
N VAL A 31 -6.60 10.53 2.08
CA VAL A 31 -7.13 9.50 2.98
C VAL A 31 -7.02 8.13 2.32
N LEU A 32 -7.49 8.02 1.07
CA LEU A 32 -7.47 6.76 0.33
C LEU A 32 -6.05 6.22 0.11
N GLY A 33 -5.08 7.09 -0.18
CA GLY A 33 -3.70 6.69 -0.40
C GLY A 33 -3.08 6.03 0.84
N VAL A 34 -3.39 6.55 2.03
CA VAL A 34 -3.01 5.92 3.30
C VAL A 34 -3.85 4.64 3.55
N ALA A 35 -5.14 4.67 3.19
CA ALA A 35 -6.05 3.54 3.37
C ALA A 35 -5.75 2.32 2.51
N LEU A 36 -4.93 2.44 1.47
CA LEU A 36 -4.45 1.30 0.68
C LEU A 36 -3.82 0.21 1.57
N GLY A 37 -3.03 0.58 2.58
CA GLY A 37 -2.37 -0.35 3.48
C GLY A 37 -1.53 -1.40 2.73
N ALA A 38 -1.77 -2.68 3.01
CA ALA A 38 -1.28 -3.77 2.18
C ALA A 38 -2.18 -3.91 0.93
N THR A 39 -1.67 -3.49 -0.23
CA THR A 39 -2.34 -3.73 -1.51
C THR A 39 -2.00 -5.11 -2.02
N LEU A 40 -2.98 -6.01 -2.05
CA LEU A 40 -2.81 -7.39 -2.53
C LEU A 40 -2.81 -7.44 -4.05
N TYR A 41 -1.77 -7.98 -4.67
CA TYR A 41 -1.72 -8.23 -6.10
C TYR A 41 -2.22 -9.65 -6.42
N SER A 42 -2.97 -9.78 -7.50
CA SER A 42 -3.53 -11.05 -7.94
C SER A 42 -3.59 -11.12 -9.46
N PRO A 43 -3.18 -12.23 -10.09
CA PRO A 43 -3.27 -12.37 -11.54
C PRO A 43 -4.73 -12.40 -12.02
N ALA A 44 -4.99 -11.74 -13.15
CA ALA A 44 -6.32 -11.70 -13.75
C ALA A 44 -6.81 -13.06 -14.26
N THR A 45 -5.92 -14.05 -14.40
CA THR A 45 -6.23 -15.42 -14.87
C THR A 45 -6.79 -16.34 -13.78
N ARG A 46 -6.94 -15.87 -12.54
CA ARG A 46 -7.48 -16.72 -11.46
C ARG A 46 -8.93 -17.15 -11.76
N PRO A 47 -9.23 -18.46 -11.81
CA PRO A 47 -10.53 -18.95 -12.25
C PRO A 47 -11.67 -18.67 -11.26
N VAL A 48 -11.32 -18.38 -10.00
CA VAL A 48 -12.27 -18.05 -8.92
C VAL A 48 -11.98 -16.67 -8.32
N LEU A 49 -11.55 -15.72 -9.17
CA LEU A 49 -11.14 -14.38 -8.76
C LEU A 49 -12.21 -13.66 -7.92
N ALA A 50 -13.49 -13.79 -8.24
CA ALA A 50 -14.58 -13.19 -7.45
C ALA A 50 -14.56 -13.71 -6.00
N ASP A 51 -14.47 -15.03 -5.82
CA ASP A 51 -14.42 -15.65 -4.49
C ASP A 51 -13.11 -15.30 -3.76
N ASP A 52 -11.99 -15.17 -4.49
CA ASP A 52 -10.71 -14.76 -3.92
C ASP A 52 -10.76 -13.32 -3.38
N ILE A 53 -11.43 -12.41 -4.09
CA ILE A 53 -11.65 -11.02 -3.63
C ILE A 53 -12.47 -11.01 -2.34
N GLU A 54 -13.58 -11.76 -2.28
CA GLU A 54 -14.43 -11.86 -1.09
C GLU A 54 -13.66 -12.47 0.10
N ARG A 55 -12.89 -13.56 -0.13
CA ARG A 55 -12.03 -14.18 0.88
C ARG A 55 -10.93 -13.24 1.36
N ALA A 56 -10.34 -12.45 0.48
CA ALA A 56 -9.34 -11.46 0.82
C ALA A 56 -9.93 -10.36 1.72
N ALA A 57 -11.14 -9.86 1.39
CA ALA A 57 -11.87 -8.88 2.19
C ALA A 57 -12.11 -9.40 3.63
N LEU A 58 -12.54 -10.65 3.76
CA LEU A 58 -12.75 -11.31 5.07
C LEU A 58 -11.47 -11.46 5.90
N ARG A 59 -10.29 -11.42 5.26
CA ARG A 59 -8.97 -11.42 5.89
C ARG A 59 -8.42 -10.01 6.17
N GLY A 60 -9.24 -8.98 5.95
CA GLY A 60 -8.88 -7.59 6.23
C GLY A 60 -8.14 -6.88 5.09
N VAL A 61 -8.14 -7.43 3.87
CA VAL A 61 -7.62 -6.73 2.68
C VAL A 61 -8.55 -5.57 2.32
N MET A 62 -8.01 -4.35 2.30
CA MET A 62 -8.77 -3.14 1.97
C MET A 62 -8.55 -2.65 0.53
N SER A 63 -7.48 -3.12 -0.14
CA SER A 63 -7.18 -2.78 -1.52
C SER A 63 -6.56 -3.96 -2.26
N MET A 64 -6.95 -4.14 -3.51
CA MET A 64 -6.48 -5.25 -4.34
C MET A 64 -6.26 -4.79 -5.78
N VAL A 65 -5.20 -5.30 -6.40
CA VAL A 65 -4.86 -5.05 -7.80
C VAL A 65 -5.02 -6.36 -8.57
N VAL A 66 -5.93 -6.36 -9.54
CA VAL A 66 -6.06 -7.43 -10.53
C VAL A 66 -5.09 -7.13 -11.66
N CYS A 67 -4.10 -8.00 -11.86
CA CYS A 67 -2.96 -7.74 -12.72
C CYS A 67 -3.11 -8.42 -14.07
N LEU A 68 -3.12 -7.62 -15.15
CA LEU A 68 -3.05 -8.05 -16.54
C LEU A 68 -1.63 -7.91 -17.12
N GLU A 69 -0.66 -7.44 -16.34
CA GLU A 69 0.72 -7.22 -16.79
C GLU A 69 1.64 -8.37 -16.32
N ASP A 70 2.64 -8.14 -15.49
CA ASP A 70 3.73 -9.10 -15.21
C ASP A 70 3.30 -10.35 -14.42
N ALA A 71 2.05 -10.41 -13.96
CA ALA A 71 1.52 -11.56 -13.24
C ALA A 71 0.95 -12.66 -14.16
N ILE A 72 0.87 -12.41 -15.47
CA ILE A 72 0.32 -13.34 -16.48
C ILE A 72 1.23 -13.37 -17.71
N ALA A 73 1.21 -14.47 -18.46
CA ALA A 73 2.00 -14.56 -19.68
C ALA A 73 1.43 -13.67 -20.81
N ASP A 74 2.28 -13.32 -21.78
CA ASP A 74 1.91 -12.43 -22.89
C ASP A 74 0.78 -13.00 -23.76
N ASP A 75 0.74 -14.32 -23.94
CA ASP A 75 -0.29 -15.05 -24.68
C ASP A 75 -1.58 -15.25 -23.86
N GLU A 76 -1.55 -15.03 -22.56
CA GLU A 76 -2.71 -15.14 -21.67
C GLU A 76 -3.49 -13.83 -21.52
N VAL A 77 -3.01 -12.70 -22.04
CA VAL A 77 -3.62 -11.38 -21.79
C VAL A 77 -5.10 -11.34 -22.19
N ALA A 78 -5.44 -11.81 -23.39
CA ALA A 78 -6.82 -11.81 -23.87
C ALA A 78 -7.75 -12.71 -23.02
N ALA A 79 -7.22 -13.85 -22.57
CA ALA A 79 -7.93 -14.76 -21.66
C ALA A 79 -8.08 -14.13 -20.26
N GLY A 80 -7.04 -13.48 -19.75
CA GLY A 80 -7.01 -12.75 -18.48
C GLY A 80 -8.02 -11.61 -18.44
N GLU A 81 -8.11 -10.81 -19.51
CA GLU A 81 -9.14 -9.76 -19.62
C GLU A 81 -10.55 -10.34 -19.62
N SER A 82 -10.77 -11.41 -20.40
CA SER A 82 -12.08 -12.06 -20.49
C SER A 82 -12.51 -12.66 -19.15
N ASN A 83 -11.57 -13.28 -18.42
CA ASN A 83 -11.82 -13.77 -17.08
C ASN A 83 -12.07 -12.64 -16.09
N LEU A 84 -11.27 -11.56 -16.10
CA LEU A 84 -11.48 -10.39 -15.26
C LEU A 84 -12.90 -9.83 -15.43
N VAL A 85 -13.34 -9.62 -16.68
CA VAL A 85 -14.68 -9.10 -16.98
C VAL A 85 -15.76 -10.06 -16.47
N ALA A 86 -15.62 -11.36 -16.72
CA ALA A 86 -16.58 -12.37 -16.27
C ALA A 86 -16.68 -12.42 -14.73
N GLN A 87 -15.54 -12.41 -14.04
CA GLN A 87 -15.45 -12.52 -12.58
C GLN A 87 -15.98 -11.27 -11.88
N LEU A 88 -15.64 -10.07 -12.38
CA LEU A 88 -16.15 -8.83 -11.80
C LEU A 88 -17.63 -8.61 -12.07
N ARG A 89 -18.16 -9.07 -13.21
CA ARG A 89 -19.62 -9.11 -13.45
C ARG A 89 -20.33 -10.06 -12.49
N ALA A 90 -19.76 -11.25 -12.26
CA ALA A 90 -20.30 -12.19 -11.27
C ALA A 90 -20.27 -11.61 -9.85
N LEU A 91 -19.15 -10.99 -9.45
CA LEU A 91 -19.02 -10.32 -8.16
C LEU A 91 -20.03 -9.17 -8.01
N HIS A 92 -20.22 -8.36 -9.05
CA HIS A 92 -21.20 -7.27 -9.05
C HIS A 92 -22.64 -7.79 -8.83
N GLY A 93 -23.01 -8.87 -9.53
CA GLY A 93 -24.30 -9.53 -9.35
C GLY A 93 -24.54 -10.03 -7.92
N ARG A 94 -23.49 -10.54 -7.25
CA ARG A 94 -23.56 -10.97 -5.84
C ARG A 94 -23.67 -9.78 -4.88
N ALA A 95 -22.87 -8.74 -5.09
CA ALA A 95 -22.85 -7.55 -4.24
C ALA A 95 -24.18 -6.79 -4.24
N ALA A 96 -24.95 -6.85 -5.34
CA ALA A 96 -26.30 -6.30 -5.37
C ALA A 96 -27.28 -7.03 -4.42
N THR A 97 -26.96 -8.25 -4.01
CA THR A 97 -27.81 -9.12 -3.15
C THR A 97 -27.27 -9.31 -1.73
N ALA A 98 -26.01 -8.97 -1.47
CA ALA A 98 -25.35 -9.16 -0.19
C ALA A 98 -24.64 -7.88 0.26
N ALA A 99 -24.85 -7.49 1.53
CA ALA A 99 -24.25 -6.29 2.13
C ALA A 99 -22.76 -6.49 2.52
N GLY A 100 -21.96 -7.07 1.63
CA GLY A 100 -20.52 -7.25 1.80
C GLY A 100 -19.73 -6.12 1.16
N ASP A 101 -18.86 -5.46 1.93
CA ASP A 101 -17.92 -4.47 1.40
C ASP A 101 -16.81 -5.16 0.60
N VAL A 102 -16.69 -4.81 -0.69
CA VAL A 102 -15.59 -5.22 -1.57
C VAL A 102 -14.39 -4.28 -1.33
N PRO A 103 -13.13 -4.76 -1.33
CA PRO A 103 -11.95 -3.89 -1.24
C PRO A 103 -11.93 -2.88 -2.38
N LEU A 104 -11.12 -1.83 -2.24
CA LEU A 104 -10.81 -0.95 -3.37
C LEU A 104 -10.13 -1.78 -4.47
N LEU A 105 -10.82 -1.97 -5.60
CA LEU A 105 -10.32 -2.75 -6.72
C LEU A 105 -9.65 -1.87 -7.76
N PHE A 106 -8.44 -2.25 -8.14
CA PHE A 106 -7.68 -1.61 -9.21
C PHE A 106 -7.29 -2.65 -10.25
N VAL A 107 -7.08 -2.21 -11.49
CA VAL A 107 -6.55 -3.07 -12.55
C VAL A 107 -5.17 -2.56 -12.98
N ARG A 108 -4.15 -3.42 -12.96
CA ARG A 108 -2.86 -3.11 -13.60
C ARG A 108 -2.94 -3.53 -15.05
N VAL A 109 -2.97 -2.53 -15.94
CA VAL A 109 -3.05 -2.69 -17.40
C VAL A 109 -1.66 -2.69 -18.02
N ARG A 110 -1.52 -3.20 -19.25
CA ARG A 110 -0.32 -3.14 -20.09
C ARG A 110 -0.33 -1.96 -21.06
N ASP A 111 -1.51 -1.61 -21.56
CA ASP A 111 -1.70 -0.62 -22.62
C ASP A 111 -2.84 0.36 -22.27
N PRO A 112 -2.72 1.66 -22.58
CA PRO A 112 -3.76 2.65 -22.29
C PRO A 112 -5.15 2.29 -22.83
N ARG A 113 -5.23 1.64 -24.00
CA ARG A 113 -6.49 1.26 -24.66
C ARG A 113 -7.31 0.28 -23.82
N GLN A 114 -6.65 -0.54 -23.00
CA GLN A 114 -7.33 -1.50 -22.12
C GLN A 114 -8.23 -0.79 -21.11
N ILE A 115 -7.89 0.42 -20.66
CA ILE A 115 -8.70 1.15 -19.69
C ILE A 115 -10.12 1.37 -20.25
N GLY A 116 -10.21 1.92 -21.45
CA GLY A 116 -11.50 2.18 -22.10
C GLY A 116 -12.26 0.91 -22.46
N ASP A 117 -11.56 -0.08 -23.04
CA ASP A 117 -12.15 -1.36 -23.43
C ASP A 117 -12.73 -2.14 -22.25
N LEU A 118 -11.94 -2.31 -21.17
CA LEU A 118 -12.37 -3.03 -19.97
C LEU A 118 -13.56 -2.36 -19.31
N ILE A 119 -13.56 -1.04 -19.19
CA ILE A 119 -14.69 -0.30 -18.63
C ILE A 119 -15.95 -0.50 -19.49
N GLY A 120 -15.83 -0.44 -20.82
CA GLY A 120 -16.95 -0.70 -21.74
C GLY A 120 -17.48 -2.13 -21.62
N ARG A 121 -16.58 -3.12 -21.58
CA ARG A 121 -16.94 -4.54 -21.41
C ARG A 121 -17.49 -4.83 -20.02
N LEU A 122 -17.09 -4.14 -18.96
CA LEU A 122 -17.65 -4.35 -17.63
C LEU A 122 -19.11 -3.88 -17.53
N GLY A 123 -19.49 -2.82 -18.24
CA GLY A 123 -20.81 -2.21 -18.11
C GLY A 123 -21.05 -1.73 -16.68
N ASP A 124 -22.21 -2.03 -16.09
CA ASP A 124 -22.54 -1.62 -14.71
C ASP A 124 -21.54 -2.13 -13.66
N ALA A 125 -20.92 -3.29 -13.91
CA ALA A 125 -19.90 -3.85 -13.03
C ALA A 125 -18.64 -2.97 -12.93
N ALA A 126 -18.45 -1.99 -13.83
CA ALA A 126 -17.40 -0.98 -13.70
C ALA A 126 -17.50 -0.21 -12.37
N ALA A 127 -18.70 -0.14 -11.76
CA ALA A 127 -18.92 0.47 -10.44
C ALA A 127 -18.14 -0.22 -9.31
N LEU A 128 -17.51 -1.38 -9.54
CA LEU A 128 -16.58 -2.00 -8.61
C LEU A 128 -15.14 -1.45 -8.73
N ILE A 129 -14.77 -0.88 -9.87
CA ILE A 129 -13.41 -0.39 -10.14
C ILE A 129 -13.20 0.98 -9.50
N SER A 130 -12.18 1.05 -8.63
CA SER A 130 -11.69 2.29 -8.02
C SER A 130 -10.66 3.01 -8.91
N GLY A 131 -9.97 2.28 -9.79
CA GLY A 131 -8.97 2.88 -10.65
C GLY A 131 -8.01 1.89 -11.33
N PHE A 132 -6.87 2.41 -11.78
CA PHE A 132 -5.88 1.67 -12.55
C PHE A 132 -4.45 1.88 -12.02
N VAL A 133 -3.64 0.84 -12.11
CA VAL A 133 -2.19 0.89 -11.90
C VAL A 133 -1.52 1.01 -13.26
N LEU A 134 -0.63 1.99 -13.41
CA LEU A 134 -0.01 2.35 -14.69
C LEU A 134 1.46 1.92 -14.65
N PRO A 135 1.84 0.80 -15.27
CA PRO A 135 3.19 0.27 -15.20
C PRO A 135 4.18 1.16 -15.97
N LYS A 136 5.47 1.00 -15.66
CA LYS A 136 6.59 1.59 -16.42
C LYS A 136 6.36 3.07 -16.75
N PHE A 137 5.86 3.82 -15.75
CA PHE A 137 5.33 5.16 -15.95
C PHE A 137 6.46 6.18 -16.12
N THR A 138 6.50 6.84 -17.27
CA THR A 138 7.37 7.99 -17.57
C THR A 138 6.53 9.14 -18.10
N ALA A 139 7.12 10.33 -18.32
CA ALA A 139 6.39 11.41 -18.99
C ALA A 139 6.08 11.11 -20.47
N ALA A 140 6.86 10.23 -21.11
CA ALA A 140 6.64 9.85 -22.50
C ALA A 140 5.46 8.88 -22.66
N THR A 141 5.27 7.95 -21.72
CA THR A 141 4.22 6.91 -21.80
C THR A 141 3.01 7.25 -20.94
N GLY A 142 3.20 7.96 -19.84
CA GLY A 142 2.21 8.18 -18.80
C GLY A 142 1.03 9.06 -19.22
N GLY A 143 1.24 10.00 -20.14
CA GLY A 143 0.19 10.90 -20.63
C GLY A 143 -0.98 10.12 -21.24
N ALA A 144 -0.68 9.17 -22.14
CA ALA A 144 -1.70 8.36 -22.81
C ALA A 144 -2.55 7.54 -21.81
N PHE A 145 -1.94 7.02 -20.74
CA PHE A 145 -2.69 6.33 -19.68
C PHE A 145 -3.63 7.26 -18.91
N LEU A 146 -3.16 8.47 -18.58
CA LEU A 146 -3.96 9.45 -17.85
C LEU A 146 -5.13 9.96 -18.70
N ASP A 147 -4.89 10.24 -19.99
CA ASP A 147 -5.92 10.63 -20.94
C ASP A 147 -7.00 9.54 -21.07
N ALA A 148 -6.59 8.28 -21.26
CA ALA A 148 -7.51 7.14 -21.36
C ALA A 148 -8.34 6.94 -20.07
N LEU A 149 -7.74 7.20 -18.90
CA LEU A 149 -8.44 7.17 -17.61
C LEU A 149 -9.47 8.30 -17.48
N GLU A 150 -9.12 9.51 -17.90
CA GLU A 150 -10.03 10.66 -17.88
C GLU A 150 -11.20 10.46 -18.84
N ASP A 151 -10.95 9.97 -20.05
CA ASP A 151 -11.99 9.63 -21.02
C ASP A 151 -12.94 8.55 -20.47
N ALA A 152 -12.40 7.48 -19.87
CA ALA A 152 -13.21 6.43 -19.27
C ALA A 152 -14.05 6.95 -18.08
N ALA A 153 -13.46 7.81 -17.24
CA ALA A 153 -14.16 8.43 -16.12
C ALA A 153 -15.28 9.38 -16.60
N ALA A 154 -15.03 10.16 -17.65
CA ALA A 154 -16.01 11.08 -18.22
C ALA A 154 -17.19 10.33 -18.85
N ARG A 155 -16.93 9.26 -19.62
CA ARG A 155 -17.98 8.45 -20.26
C ARG A 155 -18.91 7.74 -19.28
N THR A 156 -18.39 7.32 -18.14
CA THR A 156 -19.15 6.52 -17.15
C THR A 156 -19.68 7.34 -15.98
N GLY A 157 -19.23 8.59 -15.81
CA GLY A 157 -19.46 9.39 -14.61
C GLY A 157 -18.77 8.86 -13.35
N GLN A 158 -17.96 7.80 -13.46
CA GLN A 158 -17.30 7.18 -12.33
C GLN A 158 -16.02 7.91 -11.96
N ARG A 159 -15.76 8.00 -10.65
CA ARG A 159 -14.46 8.43 -10.17
C ARG A 159 -13.47 7.27 -10.30
N LEU A 160 -12.57 7.39 -11.27
CA LEU A 160 -11.40 6.53 -11.46
C LEU A 160 -10.14 7.27 -10.97
N LEU A 161 -9.26 6.53 -10.31
CA LEU A 161 -7.98 6.98 -9.77
C LEU A 161 -6.81 6.25 -10.44
N ALA A 162 -5.65 6.89 -10.47
CA ALA A 162 -4.43 6.37 -11.05
C ALA A 162 -3.37 6.10 -9.97
N MET A 163 -2.63 5.01 -10.15
CA MET A 163 -1.41 4.71 -9.40
C MET A 163 -0.25 4.46 -10.37
N PRO A 164 0.53 5.50 -10.74
CA PRO A 164 1.72 5.34 -11.57
C PRO A 164 2.79 4.50 -10.85
N VAL A 165 3.48 3.62 -11.58
CA VAL A 165 4.57 2.80 -11.07
C VAL A 165 5.91 3.27 -11.64
N ILE A 166 6.82 3.67 -10.76
CA ILE A 166 8.20 4.03 -11.09
C ILE A 166 9.04 2.75 -11.06
N GLU A 167 9.38 2.24 -12.23
CA GLU A 167 10.07 0.95 -12.38
C GLU A 167 10.87 0.84 -13.69
N SER A 168 10.97 1.91 -14.48
CA SER A 168 11.67 1.88 -15.76
C SER A 168 13.20 1.95 -15.59
N PRO A 169 13.99 1.52 -16.59
CA PRO A 169 15.45 1.66 -16.55
C PRO A 169 15.92 3.12 -16.32
N GLU A 170 15.23 4.09 -16.90
CA GLU A 170 15.52 5.52 -16.71
C GLU A 170 15.34 5.97 -15.25
N ALA A 171 14.51 5.27 -14.47
CA ALA A 171 14.38 5.55 -13.05
C ALA A 171 15.58 5.04 -12.25
N VAL A 172 16.25 3.97 -12.68
CA VAL A 172 17.35 3.36 -11.93
C VAL A 172 18.73 3.85 -12.38
N TYR A 173 18.90 4.29 -13.62
CA TYR A 173 20.16 4.82 -14.12
C TYR A 173 20.46 6.23 -13.61
N ALA A 174 21.67 6.46 -13.12
CA ALA A 174 22.04 7.70 -12.43
C ALA A 174 22.01 8.93 -13.37
N GLU A 175 22.36 8.73 -14.63
CA GLU A 175 22.42 9.75 -15.67
C GLU A 175 21.06 10.26 -16.14
N SER A 176 19.97 9.52 -15.89
CA SER A 176 18.62 9.86 -16.39
C SER A 176 17.57 10.05 -15.29
N ARG A 177 17.76 9.43 -14.12
CA ARG A 177 16.78 9.42 -13.03
C ARG A 177 16.25 10.78 -12.64
N THR A 178 17.13 11.75 -12.41
CA THR A 178 16.72 13.07 -11.91
C THR A 178 15.83 13.79 -12.92
N GLU A 179 16.17 13.76 -14.20
CA GLU A 179 15.36 14.38 -15.26
C GLU A 179 14.01 13.66 -15.38
N MET A 180 14.03 12.33 -15.47
CA MET A 180 12.84 11.49 -15.56
C MET A 180 11.84 11.75 -14.41
N LEU A 181 12.32 11.78 -13.16
CA LEU A 181 11.45 12.01 -11.99
C LEU A 181 10.87 13.43 -11.98
N ASN A 182 11.61 14.44 -12.45
CA ASN A 182 11.10 15.81 -12.57
C ASN A 182 10.03 15.93 -13.66
N ASP A 183 10.21 15.25 -14.80
CA ASP A 183 9.21 15.18 -15.85
C ASP A 183 7.93 14.47 -15.39
N VAL A 184 8.07 13.35 -14.68
CA VAL A 184 6.95 12.67 -14.03
C VAL A 184 6.25 13.60 -13.04
N ALA A 185 6.98 14.33 -12.19
CA ALA A 185 6.39 15.28 -11.25
C ALA A 185 5.55 16.34 -11.95
N ARG A 186 6.05 16.91 -13.05
CA ARG A 186 5.33 17.89 -13.89
C ARG A 186 4.06 17.30 -14.50
N LEU A 187 4.13 16.07 -15.01
CA LEU A 187 2.97 15.38 -15.58
C LEU A 187 1.91 15.10 -14.51
N LEU A 188 2.30 14.48 -13.39
CA LEU A 188 1.37 14.14 -12.31
C LEU A 188 0.68 15.38 -11.73
N ALA A 189 1.39 16.51 -11.64
CA ALA A 189 0.82 17.77 -11.15
C ALA A 189 -0.39 18.23 -11.98
N LYS A 190 -0.41 17.99 -13.30
CA LYS A 190 -1.55 18.31 -14.18
C LYS A 190 -2.80 17.48 -13.85
N HIS A 191 -2.60 16.26 -13.35
CA HIS A 191 -3.66 15.30 -13.05
C HIS A 191 -3.80 15.01 -11.54
N ARG A 192 -3.36 15.93 -10.66
CA ARG A 192 -3.21 15.70 -9.21
C ARG A 192 -4.42 15.06 -8.53
N ARG A 193 -5.64 15.44 -8.93
CA ARG A 193 -6.90 14.92 -8.35
C ARG A 193 -7.16 13.45 -8.66
N ARG A 194 -6.53 12.91 -9.71
CA ARG A 194 -6.63 11.51 -10.14
C ARG A 194 -5.55 10.64 -9.53
N ILE A 195 -4.41 11.21 -9.13
CA ILE A 195 -3.29 10.43 -8.61
C ILE A 195 -3.55 10.06 -7.15
N LEU A 196 -3.70 8.76 -6.90
CA LEU A 196 -3.94 8.22 -5.56
C LEU A 196 -2.62 8.00 -4.81
N ALA A 197 -1.66 7.34 -5.46
CA ALA A 197 -0.36 7.03 -4.90
C ALA A 197 0.65 6.75 -6.01
N VAL A 198 1.92 7.07 -5.77
CA VAL A 198 3.05 6.65 -6.61
C VAL A 198 3.58 5.33 -6.06
N ARG A 199 3.71 4.32 -6.92
CA ARG A 199 4.24 2.99 -6.56
C ARG A 199 5.66 2.84 -7.08
N ILE A 200 6.40 1.90 -6.50
CA ILE A 200 7.78 1.58 -6.87
C ILE A 200 7.85 0.11 -7.28
N GLY A 201 8.30 -0.16 -8.50
CA GLY A 201 8.55 -1.51 -8.99
C GLY A 201 10.02 -1.88 -8.83
N ALA A 202 10.35 -2.52 -7.72
CA ALA A 202 11.72 -2.87 -7.38
C ALA A 202 12.31 -3.98 -8.27
N THR A 203 11.47 -4.91 -8.73
CA THR A 203 11.91 -6.08 -9.51
C THR A 203 12.44 -5.68 -10.88
N ASP A 204 11.72 -4.87 -11.66
CA ASP A 204 12.17 -4.36 -12.96
C ASP A 204 13.49 -3.58 -12.84
N MET A 205 13.59 -2.72 -11.83
CA MET A 205 14.82 -1.95 -11.58
C MET A 205 15.99 -2.85 -11.18
N SER A 206 15.74 -3.93 -10.44
CA SER A 206 16.78 -4.91 -10.09
C SER A 206 17.21 -5.71 -11.32
N ALA A 207 16.25 -6.07 -12.19
CA ALA A 207 16.49 -6.79 -13.43
C ALA A 207 17.39 -6.01 -14.40
N ALA A 208 17.31 -4.68 -14.42
CA ALA A 208 18.21 -3.82 -15.20
C ALA A 208 19.70 -3.99 -14.85
N TYR A 209 20.01 -4.57 -13.68
CA TYR A 209 21.37 -4.90 -13.24
C TYR A 209 21.60 -6.42 -13.09
N GLY A 210 20.66 -7.26 -13.52
CA GLY A 210 20.73 -8.71 -13.29
C GLY A 210 20.69 -9.10 -11.81
N LEU A 211 20.12 -8.25 -10.95
CA LEU A 211 20.01 -8.48 -9.51
C LEU A 211 18.66 -9.11 -9.16
N ARG A 212 18.68 -10.00 -8.17
CA ARG A 212 17.49 -10.49 -7.47
C ARG A 212 17.74 -10.36 -5.97
N ARG A 213 16.86 -9.66 -5.26
CA ARG A 213 16.92 -9.55 -3.80
C ARG A 213 16.72 -10.95 -3.21
N PRO A 214 17.54 -11.43 -2.25
CA PRO A 214 17.31 -12.66 -1.49
C PRO A 214 16.45 -12.41 -0.22
N PRO A 215 15.82 -13.43 0.40
CA PRO A 215 14.84 -13.25 1.48
C PRO A 215 15.41 -12.73 2.82
N ASP A 216 16.72 -12.85 3.02
CA ASP A 216 17.46 -12.36 4.18
C ASP A 216 17.82 -10.86 4.10
N LEU A 217 17.70 -10.27 2.89
CA LEU A 217 17.93 -8.86 2.64
C LEU A 217 16.63 -8.10 2.42
N THR A 218 16.68 -6.81 2.71
CA THR A 218 15.62 -5.87 2.36
C THR A 218 15.95 -5.17 1.06
N ILE A 219 14.97 -4.51 0.44
CA ILE A 219 15.20 -3.72 -0.77
C ILE A 219 16.20 -2.57 -0.54
N TYR A 220 16.33 -2.13 0.71
CA TYR A 220 17.29 -1.09 1.12
C TYR A 220 18.75 -1.57 1.09
N ASP A 221 18.96 -2.89 1.12
CA ASP A 221 20.29 -3.49 0.95
C ASP A 221 20.68 -3.56 -0.55
N ILE A 222 19.70 -3.51 -1.46
CA ILE A 222 19.92 -3.41 -2.91
C ILE A 222 20.15 -1.94 -3.27
N ARG A 223 21.39 -1.47 -3.09
CA ARG A 223 21.77 -0.05 -3.17
C ARG A 223 21.32 0.70 -4.43
N PRO A 224 21.37 0.13 -5.65
CA PRO A 224 20.84 0.81 -6.83
C PRO A 224 19.37 1.18 -6.69
N VAL A 225 18.54 0.27 -6.14
CA VAL A 225 17.10 0.50 -5.93
C VAL A 225 16.84 1.39 -4.72
N ALA A 226 17.60 1.21 -3.62
CA ALA A 226 17.50 2.08 -2.45
C ALA A 226 17.75 3.55 -2.80
N GLY A 227 18.69 3.82 -3.71
CA GLY A 227 18.92 5.15 -4.26
C GLY A 227 17.69 5.72 -4.98
N VAL A 228 17.00 4.91 -5.78
CA VAL A 228 15.75 5.32 -6.45
C VAL A 228 14.67 5.67 -5.42
N ILE A 229 14.51 4.84 -4.39
CA ILE A 229 13.52 5.09 -3.32
C ILE A 229 13.76 6.46 -2.68
N CYS A 230 15.02 6.78 -2.37
CA CYS A 230 15.42 8.08 -1.83
C CYS A 230 14.99 9.22 -2.78
N ASP A 231 15.30 9.12 -4.06
CA ASP A 231 15.01 10.17 -5.04
C ASP A 231 13.52 10.32 -5.33
N VAL A 232 12.77 9.22 -5.38
CA VAL A 232 11.31 9.22 -5.50
C VAL A 232 10.68 9.95 -4.31
N VAL A 233 11.13 9.68 -3.08
CA VAL A 233 10.62 10.39 -1.89
C VAL A 233 11.01 11.88 -1.93
N ASN A 234 12.25 12.19 -2.32
CA ASN A 234 12.75 13.56 -2.41
C ASN A 234 12.04 14.41 -3.47
N ILE A 235 11.54 13.81 -4.55
CA ILE A 235 10.92 14.54 -5.67
C ILE A 235 9.39 14.42 -5.62
N LEU A 236 8.86 13.23 -5.42
CA LEU A 236 7.42 12.92 -5.51
C LEU A 236 6.75 12.78 -4.13
N GLY A 237 7.51 12.63 -3.04
CA GLY A 237 7.01 12.35 -1.68
C GLY A 237 7.03 13.53 -0.71
N ARG A 238 7.22 14.76 -1.19
CA ARG A 238 7.40 15.97 -0.35
C ARG A 238 6.19 16.31 0.53
N ALA A 239 6.45 16.93 1.68
CA ALA A 239 5.42 17.37 2.63
C ALA A 239 5.02 18.86 2.47
N ASP A 240 5.53 19.54 1.43
CA ASP A 240 5.28 20.95 1.12
C ASP A 240 3.97 21.21 0.34
N GLY A 241 3.12 20.19 0.23
CA GLY A 241 1.88 20.23 -0.54
C GLY A 241 2.02 19.81 -2.01
N THR A 242 3.24 19.60 -2.52
CA THR A 242 3.46 19.10 -3.89
C THR A 242 3.50 17.57 -3.97
N GLY A 243 3.88 16.89 -2.89
CA GLY A 243 4.05 15.44 -2.88
C GLY A 243 2.76 14.62 -2.94
N TYR A 244 2.96 13.33 -3.18
CA TYR A 244 1.98 12.25 -3.23
C TYR A 244 2.28 11.21 -2.13
N VAL A 245 1.33 10.32 -1.87
CA VAL A 245 1.62 9.09 -1.12
C VAL A 245 2.54 8.22 -1.97
N VAL A 246 3.65 7.75 -1.40
CA VAL A 246 4.58 6.81 -2.04
C VAL A 246 4.48 5.47 -1.31
N THR A 247 4.25 4.37 -2.02
CA THR A 247 4.05 3.04 -1.41
C THR A 247 5.28 2.15 -1.51
N GLY A 248 5.50 1.31 -0.49
CA GLY A 248 6.55 0.30 -0.46
C GLY A 248 6.49 -0.68 -1.65
N PRO A 249 7.65 -1.07 -2.21
CA PRO A 249 7.71 -2.08 -3.27
C PRO A 249 7.30 -3.47 -2.73
N VAL A 250 7.12 -4.41 -3.65
CA VAL A 250 6.70 -5.79 -3.35
C VAL A 250 7.68 -6.52 -2.42
N TRP A 251 7.13 -7.20 -1.41
CA TRP A 251 7.81 -8.33 -0.76
C TRP A 251 7.43 -9.63 -1.49
N GLU A 252 8.42 -10.33 -2.06
CA GLU A 252 8.21 -11.42 -3.02
C GLU A 252 8.24 -12.83 -2.40
N TYR A 253 8.38 -12.94 -1.08
CA TYR A 253 8.51 -14.21 -0.37
C TYR A 253 7.29 -14.51 0.50
N PHE A 254 6.82 -15.76 0.45
CA PHE A 254 5.71 -16.27 1.29
C PHE A 254 5.93 -17.71 1.78
N SER A 255 7.06 -18.33 1.45
CA SER A 255 7.49 -19.66 1.90
C SER A 255 9.01 -19.70 2.00
N ALA A 256 9.56 -20.20 3.12
CA ALA A 256 10.99 -20.15 3.36
C ALA A 256 11.79 -21.22 2.60
N GLY A 257 12.94 -20.80 2.08
CA GLY A 257 14.06 -21.67 1.70
C GLY A 257 15.11 -21.78 2.83
N GLU A 258 16.29 -22.33 2.52
CA GLU A 258 17.42 -22.34 3.45
C GLU A 258 17.90 -20.91 3.77
N ARG A 259 18.15 -20.61 5.05
CA ARG A 259 18.59 -19.28 5.52
C ARG A 259 20.09 -19.26 5.82
N MET A 260 20.79 -18.27 5.25
CA MET A 260 22.20 -18.04 5.56
C MET A 260 22.43 -17.14 6.78
N PHE A 261 21.54 -16.17 7.05
CA PHE A 261 21.71 -15.20 8.13
C PHE A 261 20.74 -15.43 9.30
N LYS A 262 21.15 -14.96 10.49
CA LYS A 262 20.32 -15.03 11.70
C LYS A 262 19.10 -14.09 11.59
N PRO A 263 17.91 -14.53 12.04
CA PRO A 263 16.73 -13.66 12.10
C PRO A 263 16.97 -12.42 12.96
N GLN A 264 16.55 -11.25 12.48
CA GLN A 264 16.69 -9.98 13.21
C GLN A 264 15.44 -9.63 14.05
N LEU A 265 14.39 -10.47 14.00
CA LEU A 265 13.18 -10.29 14.79
C LEU A 265 13.46 -10.55 16.29
N ARG A 266 13.45 -9.48 17.09
CA ARG A 266 13.71 -9.55 18.54
C ARG A 266 12.76 -10.52 19.24
N GLN A 267 13.29 -11.28 20.17
CA GLN A 267 12.55 -12.32 20.88
C GLN A 267 11.70 -11.76 22.05
N SER A 268 12.26 -10.82 22.81
CA SER A 268 11.63 -10.33 24.05
C SER A 268 10.20 -9.81 23.93
N PRO A 269 9.78 -9.11 22.84
CA PRO A 269 8.37 -8.70 22.71
C PRO A 269 7.40 -9.88 22.59
N PHE A 270 7.83 -10.98 21.97
CA PHE A 270 7.02 -12.18 21.82
C PHE A 270 6.96 -12.99 23.11
N ASP A 271 8.09 -13.10 23.83
CA ASP A 271 8.12 -13.80 25.11
C ASP A 271 7.23 -13.09 26.15
N ALA A 272 7.25 -11.75 26.18
CA ALA A 272 6.40 -10.95 27.06
C ALA A 272 4.89 -11.21 26.83
N GLN A 273 4.51 -11.47 25.58
CA GLN A 273 3.13 -11.79 25.18
C GLN A 273 2.84 -13.31 25.14
N ARG A 274 3.79 -14.16 25.56
CA ARG A 274 3.70 -15.63 25.44
C ARG A 274 3.44 -16.10 24.01
N ALA A 275 3.91 -15.33 23.02
CA ALA A 275 3.71 -15.52 21.59
C ALA A 275 4.94 -16.13 20.87
N ALA A 276 5.76 -16.92 21.57
CA ALA A 276 6.92 -17.60 20.98
C ALA A 276 6.58 -18.45 19.72
N PRO A 277 5.44 -19.19 19.67
CA PRO A 277 5.03 -19.90 18.46
C PRO A 277 4.71 -18.98 17.28
N LEU A 278 4.17 -17.78 17.53
CA LEU A 278 3.96 -16.79 16.48
C LEU A 278 5.31 -16.31 15.93
N ARG A 279 6.27 -15.99 16.79
CA ARG A 279 7.62 -15.59 16.36
C ARG A 279 8.24 -16.64 15.46
N GLN A 280 8.17 -17.91 15.86
CA GLN A 280 8.72 -19.00 15.07
C GLN A 280 8.05 -19.08 13.70
N ARG A 281 6.71 -18.97 13.62
CA ARG A 281 5.97 -18.95 12.35
C ARG A 281 6.38 -17.79 11.44
N LEU A 282 6.56 -16.59 11.99
CA LEU A 282 7.00 -15.43 11.22
C LEU A 282 8.39 -15.62 10.62
N ILE A 283 9.29 -16.23 11.38
CA ILE A 283 10.65 -16.58 10.93
C ILE A 283 10.58 -17.68 9.86
N THR A 284 9.80 -18.74 10.05
CA THR A 284 9.73 -19.84 9.08
C THR A 284 8.98 -19.51 7.79
N SER A 285 8.37 -18.33 7.69
CA SER A 285 7.63 -17.87 6.51
C SER A 285 8.22 -16.60 5.86
N ASP A 286 9.44 -16.20 6.25
CA ASP A 286 10.10 -14.97 5.79
C ASP A 286 9.31 -13.67 6.05
N LEU A 287 8.35 -13.72 6.98
CA LEU A 287 7.56 -12.55 7.38
C LEU A 287 8.33 -11.62 8.31
N ASP A 288 9.40 -12.08 8.97
CA ASP A 288 10.34 -11.21 9.68
C ASP A 288 11.09 -10.26 8.74
N GLY A 289 11.47 -10.74 7.55
CA GLY A 289 12.05 -9.91 6.48
C GLY A 289 11.06 -8.84 6.02
N LEU A 290 9.80 -9.22 5.77
CA LEU A 290 8.71 -8.29 5.48
C LEU A 290 8.53 -7.24 6.58
N ILE A 291 8.48 -7.66 7.86
CA ILE A 291 8.32 -6.74 9.00
C ILE A 291 9.45 -5.72 9.05
N ARG A 292 10.69 -6.18 8.84
CA ARG A 292 11.87 -5.31 8.78
C ARG A 292 11.78 -4.33 7.63
N GLU A 293 11.40 -4.77 6.44
CA GLU A 293 11.27 -3.91 5.28
C GLU A 293 10.16 -2.88 5.43
N VAL A 294 8.99 -3.26 5.96
CA VAL A 294 7.89 -2.32 6.25
C VAL A 294 8.31 -1.26 7.26
N HIS A 295 9.10 -1.64 8.27
CA HIS A 295 9.67 -0.69 9.22
C HIS A 295 10.60 0.32 8.52
N LEU A 296 11.45 -0.14 7.61
CA LEU A 296 12.32 0.72 6.79
C LEU A 296 11.52 1.57 5.80
N ASP A 297 10.45 1.05 5.21
CA ASP A 297 9.51 1.79 4.36
C ASP A 297 8.96 3.02 5.12
N LYS A 298 8.43 2.80 6.33
CA LYS A 298 7.94 3.90 7.19
C LYS A 298 9.06 4.90 7.53
N ALA A 299 10.25 4.41 7.86
CA ALA A 299 11.39 5.26 8.22
C ALA A 299 11.88 6.14 7.05
N ASN A 300 11.73 5.66 5.81
CA ASN A 300 12.14 6.37 4.59
C ASN A 300 10.99 7.14 3.92
N GLY A 301 9.84 7.28 4.60
CA GLY A 301 8.73 8.12 4.13
C GLY A 301 7.71 7.42 3.23
N LEU A 302 7.77 6.10 3.11
CA LEU A 302 6.81 5.30 2.36
C LEU A 302 5.64 4.90 3.27
N ILE A 303 4.45 4.79 2.68
CA ILE A 303 3.21 4.43 3.38
C ILE A 303 2.51 3.32 2.61
N GLY A 304 2.12 2.27 3.33
CA GLY A 304 1.56 1.07 2.72
C GLY A 304 2.61 0.27 1.94
N LYS A 305 2.18 -0.87 1.42
CA LYS A 305 3.09 -1.80 0.74
C LYS A 305 2.35 -2.66 -0.25
N THR A 306 3.03 -3.02 -1.33
CA THR A 306 2.54 -4.04 -2.24
C THR A 306 2.81 -5.44 -1.66
N VAL A 307 1.78 -6.29 -1.61
CA VAL A 307 1.89 -7.67 -1.13
C VAL A 307 1.33 -8.65 -2.15
N ILE A 308 1.86 -9.88 -2.16
CA ILE A 308 1.45 -10.93 -3.11
C ILE A 308 0.70 -12.09 -2.44
N HIS A 309 0.61 -12.09 -1.11
CA HIS A 309 -0.04 -13.16 -0.36
C HIS A 309 -0.87 -12.60 0.81
N PRO A 310 -2.09 -13.13 1.07
CA PRO A 310 -2.95 -12.64 2.16
C PRO A 310 -2.32 -12.68 3.56
N SER A 311 -1.36 -13.59 3.82
CA SER A 311 -0.68 -13.65 5.13
C SER A 311 0.16 -12.40 5.43
N HIS A 312 0.53 -11.60 4.43
CA HIS A 312 1.34 -10.39 4.61
C HIS A 312 0.53 -9.24 5.21
N VAL A 313 -0.80 -9.28 5.01
CA VAL A 313 -1.71 -8.16 5.29
C VAL A 313 -1.69 -7.80 6.77
N ALA A 314 -1.80 -8.81 7.65
CA ALA A 314 -1.80 -8.60 9.09
C ALA A 314 -0.53 -7.90 9.59
N ALA A 315 0.65 -8.29 9.07
CA ALA A 315 1.92 -7.68 9.43
C ALA A 315 2.02 -6.21 9.00
N VAL A 316 1.67 -5.91 7.74
CA VAL A 316 1.69 -4.54 7.22
C VAL A 316 0.69 -3.65 7.96
N HIS A 317 -0.54 -4.14 8.19
CA HIS A 317 -1.58 -3.36 8.86
C HIS A 317 -1.26 -3.13 10.34
N ALA A 318 -0.75 -4.14 11.06
CA ALA A 318 -0.34 -3.98 12.45
C ALA A 318 0.81 -2.96 12.61
N LEU A 319 1.78 -2.91 11.67
CA LEU A 319 2.83 -1.88 11.66
C LEU A 319 2.32 -0.48 11.25
N SER A 320 1.14 -0.40 10.65
CA SER A 320 0.52 0.85 10.24
C SER A 320 -0.29 1.51 11.37
N VAL A 321 -0.63 0.77 12.43
CA VAL A 321 -1.29 1.32 13.62
C VAL A 321 -0.38 2.34 14.30
N VAL A 322 -0.96 3.47 14.69
CA VAL A 322 -0.25 4.53 15.42
C VAL A 322 -0.17 4.15 16.90
N THR A 323 1.00 4.29 17.53
CA THR A 323 1.11 4.05 18.98
C THR A 323 0.44 5.18 19.77
N HIS A 324 -0.02 4.90 20.99
CA HIS A 324 -0.60 5.94 21.86
C HIS A 324 0.37 7.12 22.05
N GLU A 325 1.65 6.82 22.30
CA GLU A 325 2.71 7.82 22.45
C GLU A 325 2.87 8.69 21.20
N GLU A 326 3.04 8.09 20.01
CA GLU A 326 3.16 8.81 18.74
C GLU A 326 1.95 9.73 18.49
N TYR A 327 0.76 9.26 18.88
CA TYR A 327 -0.48 10.02 18.75
C TYR A 327 -0.51 11.25 19.68
N CYS A 328 -0.14 11.09 20.94
CA CYS A 328 -0.04 12.19 21.90
C CYS A 328 0.95 13.25 21.42
N ASP A 329 2.16 12.84 20.99
CA ASP A 329 3.16 13.79 20.49
C ASP A 329 2.63 14.60 19.30
N ALA A 330 2.01 13.92 18.34
CA ALA A 330 1.44 14.58 17.18
C ALA A 330 0.27 15.51 17.57
N ALA A 331 -0.52 15.16 18.57
CA ALA A 331 -1.60 16.02 19.07
C ALA A 331 -1.02 17.29 19.72
N ASP A 332 -0.01 17.13 20.57
CA ASP A 332 0.68 18.23 21.26
C ASP A 332 1.33 19.19 20.25
N ILE A 333 2.07 18.65 19.27
CA ILE A 333 2.71 19.42 18.20
C ILE A 333 1.70 20.24 17.38
N LEU A 334 0.53 19.66 17.06
CA LEU A 334 -0.49 20.35 16.25
C LEU A 334 -1.35 21.32 17.07
N GLY A 335 -1.46 21.12 18.38
CA GLY A 335 -2.13 22.02 19.30
C GLY A 335 -1.39 23.35 19.50
N VAL A 336 -0.11 23.40 19.14
CA VAL A 336 0.71 24.61 19.25
C VAL A 336 0.68 25.39 17.92
N SER A 337 0.29 26.67 18.02
CA SER A 337 0.22 27.60 16.88
C SER A 337 1.57 28.26 16.56
N GLY A 338 2.49 28.32 17.54
CA GLY A 338 3.81 28.93 17.43
C GLY A 338 4.95 27.94 17.16
N GLY A 339 6.19 28.43 17.27
CA GLY A 339 7.37 27.56 17.38
C GLY A 339 7.68 27.23 18.84
N GLY A 340 8.78 26.52 19.05
CA GLY A 340 9.25 26.14 20.39
C GLY A 340 9.38 24.63 20.55
N ALA A 341 10.07 24.25 21.63
CA ALA A 341 10.26 22.87 22.04
C ALA A 341 9.47 22.59 23.32
N MET A 342 8.94 21.39 23.45
CA MET A 342 8.30 20.89 24.67
C MET A 342 8.74 19.46 24.93
N ALA A 343 8.70 19.04 26.21
CA ALA A 343 8.83 17.63 26.53
C ALA A 343 7.62 16.86 25.97
N SER A 344 7.84 15.64 25.48
CA SER A 344 6.75 14.73 25.13
C SER A 344 5.88 14.44 26.36
N SER A 345 4.62 14.08 26.13
CA SER A 345 3.69 13.64 27.20
C SER A 345 4.26 12.46 28.02
N TYR A 346 5.11 11.63 27.41
CA TYR A 346 5.82 10.51 28.05
C TYR A 346 7.18 10.90 28.67
N ALA A 347 7.58 12.16 28.60
CA ALA A 347 8.83 12.72 29.13
C ALA A 347 10.12 11.99 28.69
N ASN A 348 10.10 11.37 27.51
CA ASN A 348 11.20 10.56 26.98
C ASN A 348 11.87 11.14 25.72
N LYS A 349 11.33 12.24 25.17
CA LYS A 349 11.87 12.94 24.00
C LYS A 349 11.39 14.39 23.93
N MET A 350 12.00 15.14 23.02
CA MET A 350 11.67 16.53 22.73
C MET A 350 10.75 16.62 21.49
N ASN A 351 9.67 17.39 21.62
CA ASN A 351 8.78 17.73 20.52
C ASN A 351 9.03 19.19 20.09
N GLU A 352 9.46 19.39 18.84
CA GLU A 352 9.60 20.71 18.25
C GLU A 352 8.42 21.03 17.33
N ALA A 353 7.64 22.07 17.67
CA ALA A 353 6.34 22.33 17.05
C ALA A 353 6.42 22.57 15.52
N LYS A 354 7.43 23.31 15.05
CA LYS A 354 7.58 23.62 13.60
C LYS A 354 8.19 22.46 12.82
N PRO A 355 9.38 21.92 13.17
CA PRO A 355 10.02 20.86 12.39
C PRO A 355 9.20 19.57 12.35
N HIS A 356 8.50 19.22 13.44
CA HIS A 356 7.71 18.00 13.50
C HIS A 356 6.28 18.15 12.97
N ARG A 357 5.86 19.35 12.52
CA ARG A 357 4.46 19.60 12.12
C ARG A 357 4.00 18.71 10.96
N ALA A 358 4.83 18.61 9.93
CA ALA A 358 4.53 17.79 8.75
C ALA A 358 4.43 16.29 9.11
N TRP A 359 5.32 15.82 9.99
CA TRP A 359 5.26 14.47 10.54
C TRP A 359 3.95 14.25 11.32
N ALA A 360 3.59 15.17 12.21
CA ALA A 360 2.38 15.07 13.02
C ALA A 360 1.10 15.06 12.17
N GLN A 361 1.03 15.86 11.11
CA GLN A 361 -0.09 15.87 10.17
C GLN A 361 -0.25 14.52 9.44
N ARG A 362 0.84 13.95 8.92
CA ARG A 362 0.83 12.63 8.28
C ARG A 362 0.45 11.53 9.28
N LEU A 363 0.95 11.64 10.51
CA LEU A 363 0.65 10.68 11.57
C LEU A 363 -0.82 10.71 11.97
N MET A 364 -1.43 11.90 12.06
CA MET A 364 -2.88 12.04 12.31
C MET A 364 -3.73 11.43 11.21
N LEU A 365 -3.30 11.54 9.95
CA LEU A 365 -3.98 10.88 8.83
C LEU A 365 -3.87 9.35 8.94
N ARG A 366 -2.70 8.82 9.31
CA ARG A 366 -2.53 7.39 9.60
C ARG A 366 -3.38 6.94 10.79
N ALA A 367 -3.44 7.72 11.87
CA ALA A 367 -4.27 7.45 13.04
C ALA A 367 -5.77 7.45 12.69
N ARG A 368 -6.22 8.31 11.77
CA ARG A 368 -7.59 8.26 11.24
C ARG A 368 -7.87 6.92 10.56
N VAL A 369 -6.95 6.43 9.74
CA VAL A 369 -7.15 5.26 8.87
C VAL A 369 -6.95 3.93 9.60
N PHE A 370 -5.91 3.80 10.42
CA PHE A 370 -5.51 2.57 11.09
C PHE A 370 -5.79 2.56 12.59
N GLY A 371 -6.28 3.67 13.15
CA GLY A 371 -6.53 3.82 14.57
C GLY A 371 -5.26 4.11 15.37
N VAL A 372 -5.45 4.26 16.68
CA VAL A 372 -4.42 4.46 17.69
C VAL A 372 -4.50 3.30 18.66
N ALA A 373 -3.40 2.56 18.83
CA ALA A 373 -3.30 1.48 19.79
C ALA A 373 -3.60 1.99 21.21
N ALA A 374 -4.26 1.17 22.03
CA ALA A 374 -4.39 1.46 23.45
C ALA A 374 -3.02 1.50 24.13
N GLU A 375 -2.93 2.22 25.25
CA GLU A 375 -1.69 2.28 26.01
C GLU A 375 -1.23 0.87 26.43
N GLY A 376 0.05 0.57 26.20
CA GLY A 376 0.64 -0.74 26.46
C GLY A 376 0.40 -1.81 25.40
N VAL A 377 -0.54 -1.62 24.45
CA VAL A 377 -0.80 -2.59 23.38
C VAL A 377 0.37 -2.63 22.41
N THR A 378 0.88 -3.83 22.18
CA THR A 378 2.06 -4.07 21.36
C THR A 378 1.73 -4.43 19.91
N PHE A 379 2.73 -4.31 19.03
CA PHE A 379 2.65 -4.82 17.66
C PHE A 379 2.28 -6.31 17.61
N VAL A 380 2.78 -7.12 18.55
CA VAL A 380 2.53 -8.57 18.61
C VAL A 380 1.04 -8.85 18.83
N GLU A 381 0.40 -8.15 19.77
CA GLU A 381 -1.03 -8.31 20.04
C GLU A 381 -1.91 -7.90 18.85
N LEU A 382 -1.57 -6.79 18.18
CA LEU A 382 -2.25 -6.34 16.97
C LEU A 382 -2.10 -7.36 15.83
N LEU A 383 -0.89 -7.91 15.65
CA LEU A 383 -0.59 -8.92 14.64
C LEU A 383 -1.36 -10.22 14.91
N GLU A 384 -1.36 -10.70 16.15
CA GLU A 384 -2.12 -11.90 16.53
C GLU A 384 -3.61 -11.69 16.28
N ALA A 385 -4.15 -10.54 16.68
CA ALA A 385 -5.55 -10.24 16.47
C ALA A 385 -5.93 -10.17 14.99
N ALA A 386 -5.08 -9.55 14.16
CA ALA A 386 -5.32 -9.42 12.74
C ALA A 386 -5.12 -10.73 11.97
N GLY A 387 -4.26 -11.64 12.45
CA GLY A 387 -3.93 -12.91 11.82
C GLY A 387 -4.72 -14.13 12.34
N SER A 388 -5.54 -13.97 13.38
CA SER A 388 -6.33 -15.06 13.97
C SER A 388 -7.59 -15.39 13.15
N ARG A 389 -7.45 -15.93 11.92
CA ARG A 389 -8.52 -16.61 11.18
C ARG A 389 -7.99 -17.66 10.21
#